data_AF-A0A7S1EIE7-F1
#
_entry.id   AF-A0A7S1EIE7-F1
#
_cell.length_a   1.000
_cell.length_b   1.000
_cell.length_c   1.000
_cell.angle_alpha   90.00
_cell.angle_beta   90.00
_cell.angle_gamma   90.00
#
_symmetry.space_group_name_H-M   'P 1'
#
loop_
_entity.id
_entity.type
_entity.pdbx_description
1 polymer ?
#
loop_
_entity_poly.entity_id
_entity_poly.type
_entity_poly.pdbx_seq_one_letter_code
_entity_poly.pdbx_strand_id
1 'polypeptide(L)'
;RSSPFTPVSPLKMSDSEKCVFLSNYKPFPFEFSDVSLSFELTPSLTIVHAEHRIRYTPPVVGGEASSAPLDLDGDGDMELVSIYIDGQVLKEGTDYSLGPAPHGGGRRLRVLNPPWAAASFSLGVVTRTFPDRETSCEGIYTSNGCILTQCEAEGFRRITYFPDRPDAMARRWTVRLAAEKESCPVLLSNGNKVAE
;
A
#
# COMPACT_ATOMS: atom_id res chain seq x y z
N ARG A 1 25.69 36.74 43.03
CA ARG A 1 25.38 36.45 41.60
C ARG A 1 24.50 35.20 41.58
N SER A 2 23.20 35.40 41.68
CA SER A 2 22.18 34.34 41.59
C SER A 2 21.40 34.59 40.31
N SER A 3 21.58 33.70 39.32
CA SER A 3 20.78 33.67 38.11
C SER A 3 19.99 32.35 38.14
N PRO A 4 18.65 32.39 38.04
CA PRO A 4 17.83 31.19 38.14
C PRO A 4 17.87 30.36 36.85
N PHE A 5 17.90 29.04 37.02
CA PHE A 5 17.68 28.06 35.96
C PHE A 5 16.33 28.33 35.27
N THR A 6 16.35 28.53 33.96
CA THR A 6 15.14 28.57 33.13
C THR A 6 14.75 27.13 32.78
N PRO A 7 13.51 26.69 33.06
CA PRO A 7 13.08 25.38 32.62
C PRO A 7 12.95 25.35 31.09
N VAL A 8 13.54 24.32 30.46
CA VAL A 8 13.38 24.06 29.04
C VAL A 8 11.90 23.73 28.77
N SER A 9 11.27 24.48 27.87
CA SER A 9 9.89 24.20 27.44
C SER A 9 9.77 22.75 26.94
N PRO A 10 8.71 22.02 27.31
CA PRO A 10 8.48 20.69 26.75
C PRO A 10 8.34 20.79 25.24
N LEU A 11 9.01 19.86 24.53
CA LEU A 11 8.81 19.64 23.10
C LEU A 11 7.30 19.51 22.84
N LYS A 12 6.75 20.43 22.04
CA LYS A 12 5.41 20.28 21.47
C LYS A 12 5.45 19.07 20.55
N MET A 13 5.01 17.91 21.03
CA MET A 13 4.61 16.81 20.15
C MET A 13 3.42 17.32 19.32
N SER A 14 3.54 17.25 18.00
CA SER A 14 2.42 17.49 17.10
C SER A 14 1.36 16.41 17.32
N ASP A 15 0.10 16.82 17.42
CA ASP A 15 -1.09 16.01 17.70
C ASP A 15 -1.46 14.96 16.61
N SER A 16 -0.54 14.58 15.73
CA SER A 16 -0.83 13.69 14.58
C SER A 16 -0.35 12.25 14.72
N GLU A 17 0.37 11.88 15.78
CA GLU A 17 0.79 10.49 16.00
C GLU A 17 -0.17 9.77 16.95
N LYS A 18 -1.09 8.99 16.39
CA LYS A 18 -1.96 8.12 17.19
C LYS A 18 -1.13 6.98 17.77
N CYS A 19 -1.03 6.92 19.10
CA CYS A 19 -0.45 5.78 19.79
C CYS A 19 -1.26 4.51 19.48
N VAL A 20 -0.62 3.53 18.82
CA VAL A 20 -1.22 2.22 18.52
C VAL A 20 -0.97 1.29 19.71
N PHE A 21 -2.05 0.89 20.39
CA PHE A 21 -1.97 -0.01 21.54
C PHE A 21 -2.15 -1.47 21.10
N LEU A 22 -1.27 -2.36 21.56
CA LEU A 22 -1.37 -3.81 21.32
C LEU A 22 -2.73 -4.38 21.76
N SER A 23 -3.32 -3.84 22.83
CA SER A 23 -4.63 -4.25 23.34
C SER A 23 -5.80 -3.99 22.37
N ASN A 24 -5.62 -3.11 21.38
CA ASN A 24 -6.62 -2.80 20.36
C ASN A 24 -6.46 -3.64 19.09
N TYR A 25 -5.51 -4.58 19.07
CA TYR A 25 -5.27 -5.45 17.93
C TYR A 25 -6.51 -6.28 17.57
N LYS A 26 -6.86 -6.27 16.29
CA LYS A 26 -7.86 -7.16 15.70
C LYS A 26 -7.25 -7.80 14.45
N PRO A 27 -7.36 -9.14 14.28
CA PRO A 27 -6.88 -9.81 13.07
C PRO A 27 -7.45 -9.16 11.81
N PHE A 28 -6.63 -9.05 10.78
CA PHE A 28 -7.10 -8.58 9.49
C PHE A 28 -8.03 -9.63 8.86
N PRO A 29 -9.26 -9.28 8.47
CA PRO A 29 -10.27 -10.28 8.08
C PRO A 29 -10.14 -10.70 6.60
N PHE A 30 -9.04 -10.37 5.94
CA PHE A 30 -8.77 -10.73 4.56
C PHE A 30 -7.40 -11.38 4.44
N GLU A 31 -7.34 -12.44 3.65
CA GLU A 31 -6.11 -13.12 3.31
C GLU A 31 -5.72 -12.81 1.86
N PHE A 32 -4.48 -12.37 1.66
CA PHE A 32 -3.90 -12.12 0.34
C PHE A 32 -3.10 -13.37 -0.05
N SER A 33 -3.65 -14.19 -0.95
CA SER A 33 -3.01 -15.46 -1.32
C SER A 33 -1.88 -15.28 -2.33
N ASP A 34 -2.15 -14.52 -3.39
CA ASP A 34 -1.21 -14.24 -4.47
C ASP A 34 -1.24 -12.73 -4.76
N VAL A 35 -0.06 -12.14 -4.92
CA VAL A 35 0.12 -10.75 -5.35
C VAL A 35 0.97 -10.74 -6.60
N SER A 36 0.41 -10.19 -7.68
CA SER A 36 1.11 -9.96 -8.94
C SER A 36 1.30 -8.47 -9.13
N LEU A 37 2.54 -8.03 -9.32
CA LEU A 37 2.88 -6.65 -9.59
C LEU A 37 3.52 -6.55 -10.98
N SER A 38 3.05 -5.62 -11.80
CA SER A 38 3.72 -5.22 -13.04
C SER A 38 4.07 -3.74 -12.98
N PHE A 39 5.35 -3.45 -13.12
CA PHE A 39 5.88 -2.10 -13.11
C PHE A 39 6.26 -1.68 -14.53
N GLU A 40 5.75 -0.53 -14.96
CA GLU A 40 6.21 0.19 -16.14
C GLU A 40 7.06 1.36 -15.65
N LEU A 41 8.38 1.19 -15.70
CA LEU A 41 9.36 2.04 -15.03
C LEU A 41 9.85 3.15 -15.96
N THR A 42 9.61 4.39 -15.56
CA THR A 42 10.39 5.55 -16.01
C THR A 42 10.72 6.44 -14.80
N PRO A 43 11.82 7.21 -14.83
CA PRO A 43 12.20 8.08 -13.72
C PRO A 43 11.12 9.10 -13.34
N SER A 44 10.40 9.65 -14.31
CA SER A 44 9.40 10.70 -14.09
C SER A 44 7.98 10.18 -13.85
N LEU A 45 7.70 8.94 -14.22
CA LEU A 45 6.39 8.32 -14.07
C LEU A 45 6.54 6.80 -14.05
N THR A 46 6.11 6.17 -12.97
CA THR A 46 5.96 4.72 -12.93
C THR A 46 4.48 4.35 -12.82
N ILE A 47 4.03 3.43 -13.67
CA ILE A 47 2.71 2.83 -13.58
C ILE A 47 2.86 1.46 -12.91
N VAL A 48 2.08 1.24 -11.86
CA VAL A 48 2.07 -0.03 -11.12
C VAL A 48 0.71 -0.67 -11.29
N HIS A 49 0.68 -1.86 -11.87
CA HIS A 49 -0.50 -2.72 -11.90
C HIS A 49 -0.34 -3.76 -10.81
N ALA A 50 -1.22 -3.72 -9.81
CA ALA A 50 -1.28 -4.68 -8.74
C ALA A 50 -2.53 -5.54 -8.88
N GLU A 51 -2.37 -6.85 -8.90
CA GLU A 51 -3.47 -7.80 -8.88
C GLU A 51 -3.33 -8.71 -7.66
N HIS A 52 -4.39 -8.76 -6.85
CA HIS A 52 -4.42 -9.48 -5.58
C HIS A 52 -5.50 -10.55 -5.62
N ARG A 53 -5.13 -11.79 -5.31
CA ARG A 53 -6.12 -12.84 -5.05
C ARG A 53 -6.46 -12.86 -3.57
N ILE A 54 -7.69 -12.43 -3.24
CA ILE A 54 -8.13 -12.17 -1.88
C ILE A 54 -9.18 -13.19 -1.45
N ARG A 55 -9.08 -13.66 -0.21
CA ARG A 55 -10.11 -14.47 0.47
C ARG A 55 -10.59 -13.74 1.71
N TYR A 56 -11.90 -13.72 1.93
CA TYR A 56 -12.47 -13.21 3.18
C TYR A 56 -12.41 -14.28 4.28
N THR A 57 -11.86 -13.93 5.43
CA THR A 57 -11.72 -14.78 6.62
C THR A 57 -12.31 -14.04 7.82
N PRO A 58 -13.64 -14.05 8.01
CA PRO A 58 -14.27 -13.30 9.08
C PRO A 58 -13.77 -13.78 10.45
N PRO A 59 -13.58 -12.87 11.42
CA PRO A 59 -13.30 -13.27 12.79
C PRO A 59 -14.48 -14.08 13.33
N VAL A 60 -14.20 -15.20 13.97
CA VAL A 60 -15.22 -16.07 14.58
C VAL A 60 -15.76 -15.39 15.83
N VAL A 61 -16.85 -14.64 15.70
CA VAL A 61 -17.59 -14.05 16.83
C VAL A 61 -19.07 -14.37 16.64
N GLY A 62 -19.64 -15.18 17.55
CA GLY A 62 -21.09 -15.42 17.60
C GLY A 62 -21.69 -16.35 16.54
N GLY A 63 -20.90 -16.90 15.61
CA GLY A 63 -21.36 -17.92 14.64
C GLY A 63 -22.01 -17.37 13.37
N GLU A 64 -22.08 -16.05 13.18
CA GLU A 64 -22.57 -15.41 11.95
C GLU A 64 -21.43 -14.75 11.18
N ALA A 65 -21.35 -15.01 9.87
CA ALA A 65 -20.41 -14.34 8.99
C ALA A 65 -20.86 -12.89 8.79
N SER A 66 -20.12 -11.94 9.38
CA SER A 66 -20.35 -10.51 9.14
C SER A 66 -19.72 -10.08 7.82
N SER A 67 -20.30 -9.10 7.13
CA SER A 67 -19.63 -8.42 6.01
C SER A 67 -18.67 -7.35 6.56
N ALA A 68 -17.53 -7.13 5.88
CA ALA A 68 -16.62 -6.05 6.22
C ALA A 68 -16.13 -5.32 4.97
N PRO A 69 -15.90 -3.99 5.05
CA PRO A 69 -15.18 -3.29 3.99
C PRO A 69 -13.73 -3.76 3.92
N LEU A 70 -13.14 -3.69 2.73
CA LEU A 70 -11.71 -3.91 2.55
C LEU A 70 -11.01 -2.55 2.54
N ASP A 71 -10.26 -2.28 3.60
CA ASP A 71 -9.43 -1.09 3.72
C ASP A 71 -8.00 -1.38 3.27
N LEU A 72 -7.47 -0.51 2.42
CA LEU A 72 -6.12 -0.55 1.88
C LEU A 72 -5.44 0.79 2.12
N ASP A 73 -4.19 0.73 2.52
CA ASP A 73 -3.41 1.91 2.89
C ASP A 73 -2.68 2.43 1.65
N GLY A 74 -2.65 3.75 1.53
CA GLY A 74 -2.00 4.48 0.45
C GLY A 74 -1.42 5.78 1.01
N ASP A 75 -0.22 6.15 0.55
CA ASP A 75 0.53 7.29 1.08
C ASP A 75 1.34 8.02 0.00
N GLY A 76 1.85 9.21 0.34
CA GLY A 76 2.64 10.08 -0.52
C GLY A 76 1.86 10.63 -1.71
N ASP A 77 2.61 10.99 -2.75
CA ASP A 77 2.08 11.55 -4.00
C ASP A 77 1.60 10.47 -4.98
N MET A 78 1.38 9.24 -4.51
CA MET A 78 0.81 8.16 -5.31
C MET A 78 -0.64 8.47 -5.66
N GLU A 79 -1.03 8.15 -6.90
CA GLU A 79 -2.39 8.37 -7.34
C GLU A 79 -3.07 7.10 -7.85
N LEU A 80 -4.35 6.93 -7.49
CA LEU A 80 -5.20 5.87 -8.01
C LEU A 80 -5.61 6.20 -9.45
N VAL A 81 -5.28 5.30 -10.38
CA VAL A 81 -5.69 5.39 -11.80
C VAL A 81 -6.97 4.60 -12.03
N SER A 82 -7.02 3.35 -11.56
CA SER A 82 -8.22 2.52 -11.64
C SER A 82 -8.23 1.42 -10.59
N ILE A 83 -9.42 0.91 -10.29
CA ILE A 83 -9.63 -0.25 -9.42
C ILE A 83 -10.74 -1.11 -10.02
N TYR A 84 -10.59 -2.43 -9.96
CA TYR A 84 -11.56 -3.38 -10.47
C TYR A 84 -11.59 -4.66 -9.64
N ILE A 85 -12.74 -5.32 -9.60
CA ILE A 85 -12.90 -6.65 -8.99
C ILE A 85 -13.37 -7.63 -10.05
N ASP A 86 -12.67 -8.75 -10.20
CA ASP A 86 -12.98 -9.79 -11.19
C ASP A 86 -13.19 -9.21 -12.61
N GLY A 87 -12.36 -8.24 -12.98
CA GLY A 87 -12.40 -7.52 -14.26
C GLY A 87 -13.46 -6.42 -14.36
N GLN A 88 -14.30 -6.20 -13.35
CA GLN A 88 -15.31 -5.14 -13.33
C GLN A 88 -14.79 -3.88 -12.65
N VAL A 89 -14.73 -2.78 -13.39
CA VAL A 89 -14.28 -1.47 -12.88
C VAL A 89 -15.23 -0.96 -11.80
N LEU A 90 -14.67 -0.57 -10.66
CA LEU A 90 -15.42 -0.01 -9.54
C LEU A 90 -15.59 1.50 -9.68
N LYS A 91 -16.67 2.05 -9.12
CA LYS A 91 -16.98 3.48 -9.12
C LYS A 91 -16.83 4.08 -7.72
N GLU A 92 -16.15 5.22 -7.64
CA GLU A 92 -16.05 5.99 -6.40
C GLU A 92 -17.45 6.44 -5.93
N GLY A 93 -17.67 6.41 -4.62
CA GLY A 93 -18.94 6.75 -3.97
C GLY A 93 -19.98 5.63 -3.97
N THR A 94 -19.88 4.66 -4.87
CA THR A 94 -20.79 3.49 -4.92
C THR A 94 -20.12 2.21 -4.45
N ASP A 95 -18.95 1.91 -5.00
CA ASP A 95 -18.23 0.66 -4.78
C ASP A 95 -17.02 0.85 -3.85
N TYR A 96 -16.36 2.01 -3.95
CA TYR A 96 -15.24 2.38 -3.09
C TYR A 96 -15.27 3.85 -2.69
N SER A 97 -14.45 4.23 -1.70
CA SER A 97 -14.22 5.61 -1.31
C SER A 97 -12.74 5.87 -1.05
N LEU A 98 -12.24 7.07 -1.39
CA LEU A 98 -10.92 7.54 -1.00
C LEU A 98 -11.03 8.56 0.15
N GLY A 99 -10.54 8.20 1.33
CA GLY A 99 -10.51 9.08 2.51
C GLY A 99 -9.09 9.56 2.86
N PRO A 100 -8.94 10.50 3.81
CA PRO A 100 -7.64 10.81 4.39
C PRO A 100 -7.02 9.56 5.02
N ALA A 101 -5.72 9.34 4.80
CA ALA A 101 -5.02 8.25 5.44
C ALA A 101 -4.87 8.47 6.96
N PRO A 102 -4.97 7.42 7.80
CA PRO A 102 -4.92 7.56 9.26
C PRO A 102 -3.59 8.11 9.79
N HIS A 103 -2.51 7.90 9.04
CA HIS A 103 -1.12 8.28 9.33
C HIS A 103 -0.74 9.64 8.70
N GLY A 104 -1.64 10.30 7.98
CA GLY A 104 -1.33 11.49 7.18
C GLY A 104 -0.65 11.13 5.84
N GLY A 105 -0.25 12.15 5.08
CA GLY A 105 0.60 11.97 3.88
C GLY A 105 -0.09 11.48 2.59
N GLY A 106 -1.23 10.78 2.67
CA GLY A 106 -1.95 10.35 1.47
C GLY A 106 -3.42 9.98 1.67
N ARG A 107 -3.87 8.97 0.91
CA ARG A 107 -5.29 8.57 0.82
C ARG A 107 -5.46 7.11 1.17
N ARG A 108 -6.45 6.80 2.01
CA ARG A 108 -6.88 5.42 2.27
C ARG A 108 -7.97 5.01 1.29
N LEU A 109 -7.82 3.85 0.68
CA LEU A 109 -8.80 3.26 -0.22
C LEU A 109 -9.67 2.27 0.54
N ARG A 110 -10.98 2.48 0.51
CA ARG A 110 -11.96 1.60 1.14
C ARG A 110 -12.89 1.04 0.08
N VAL A 111 -12.85 -0.27 -0.15
CA VAL A 111 -13.85 -1.01 -0.92
C VAL A 111 -15.02 -1.32 0.01
N LEU A 112 -16.22 -0.83 -0.34
CA LEU A 112 -17.37 -0.81 0.55
C LEU A 112 -17.99 -2.19 0.74
N ASN A 113 -18.19 -2.92 -0.36
CA ASN A 113 -18.85 -4.23 -0.39
C ASN A 113 -18.06 -5.22 -1.27
N PRO A 114 -16.88 -5.69 -0.82
CA PRO A 114 -16.13 -6.71 -1.58
C PRO A 114 -16.94 -8.03 -1.65
N PRO A 115 -16.66 -8.95 -2.60
CA PRO A 115 -17.33 -10.25 -2.74
C PRO A 115 -17.07 -11.24 -1.58
N TRP A 116 -17.44 -10.89 -0.35
CA TRP A 116 -17.15 -11.65 0.87
C TRP A 116 -17.80 -13.04 0.93
N ALA A 117 -18.88 -13.26 0.18
CA ALA A 117 -19.53 -14.56 0.05
C ALA A 117 -18.83 -15.51 -0.94
N ALA A 118 -17.93 -14.99 -1.79
CA ALA A 118 -17.14 -15.80 -2.71
C ALA A 118 -16.00 -16.50 -1.97
N ALA A 119 -15.58 -17.68 -2.46
CA ALA A 119 -14.42 -18.38 -1.92
C ALA A 119 -13.12 -17.56 -2.05
N SER A 120 -13.04 -16.73 -3.10
CA SER A 120 -11.98 -15.75 -3.34
C SER A 120 -12.38 -14.85 -4.51
N PHE A 121 -11.82 -13.66 -4.61
CA PHE A 121 -11.97 -12.74 -5.74
C PHE A 121 -10.61 -12.14 -6.15
N SER A 122 -10.51 -11.66 -7.38
CA SER A 122 -9.37 -10.85 -7.84
C SER A 122 -9.67 -9.37 -7.63
N LEU A 123 -8.75 -8.65 -6.98
CA LEU A 123 -8.75 -7.21 -6.87
C LEU A 123 -7.58 -6.66 -7.69
N GLY A 124 -7.90 -5.87 -8.71
CA GLY A 124 -6.92 -5.12 -9.47
C GLY A 124 -6.89 -3.65 -9.09
N VAL A 125 -5.69 -3.10 -8.96
CA VAL A 125 -5.43 -1.70 -8.64
C VAL A 125 -4.33 -1.20 -9.56
N VAL A 126 -4.58 -0.08 -10.23
CA VAL A 126 -3.57 0.61 -11.05
C VAL A 126 -3.25 1.94 -10.39
N THR A 127 -1.98 2.15 -10.07
CA THR A 127 -1.48 3.40 -9.48
C THR A 127 -0.43 4.05 -10.37
N ARG A 128 -0.28 5.36 -10.23
CA ARG A 128 0.84 6.12 -10.77
C ARG A 128 1.67 6.72 -9.64
N THR A 129 2.99 6.67 -9.80
CA THR A 129 3.96 7.24 -8.88
C THR A 129 5.00 8.07 -9.65
N PHE A 130 5.71 8.96 -8.94
CA PHE A 130 6.66 9.90 -9.54
C PHE A 130 8.04 9.77 -8.87
N PRO A 131 8.87 8.79 -9.27
CA PRO A 131 10.13 8.48 -8.58
C PRO A 131 11.16 9.62 -8.52
N ASP A 132 11.13 10.54 -9.49
CA ASP A 132 12.01 11.73 -9.55
C ASP A 132 11.63 12.83 -8.55
N ARG A 133 10.39 12.79 -8.03
CA ARG A 133 9.86 13.74 -7.03
C ARG A 133 9.89 13.18 -5.62
N GLU A 134 10.09 11.88 -5.46
CA GLU A 134 10.09 11.22 -4.15
C GLU A 134 11.40 11.47 -3.41
N THR A 135 11.39 12.43 -2.49
CA THR A 135 12.57 12.87 -1.73
C THR A 135 12.72 12.20 -0.37
N SER A 136 11.68 11.50 0.12
CA SER A 136 11.75 10.81 1.40
C SER A 136 12.59 9.53 1.36
N CYS A 137 12.95 9.06 0.15
CA CYS A 137 13.63 7.78 -0.08
C CYS A 137 12.84 6.57 0.45
N GLU A 138 11.51 6.66 0.43
CA GLU A 138 10.57 5.59 0.75
C GLU A 138 9.70 5.26 -0.47
N GLY A 139 9.14 4.05 -0.51
CA GLY A 139 8.35 3.61 -1.67
C GLY A 139 9.25 3.40 -2.88
N ILE A 140 8.91 4.01 -4.01
CA ILE A 140 9.69 3.97 -5.25
C ILE A 140 10.25 5.35 -5.57
N TYR A 141 11.56 5.45 -5.73
CA TYR A 141 12.27 6.71 -5.88
C TYR A 141 13.50 6.59 -6.78
N THR A 142 14.07 7.71 -7.21
CA THR A 142 15.31 7.73 -7.98
C THR A 142 16.51 8.15 -7.14
N SER A 143 17.65 7.48 -7.34
CA SER A 143 18.92 7.86 -6.72
C SER A 143 20.09 7.43 -7.61
N ASN A 144 21.03 8.35 -7.85
CA ASN A 144 22.23 8.10 -8.67
C ASN A 144 21.93 7.45 -10.04
N GLY A 145 20.85 7.89 -10.70
CA GLY A 145 20.42 7.36 -12.00
C GLY A 145 19.74 5.98 -11.95
N CYS A 146 19.49 5.43 -10.77
CA CYS A 146 18.77 4.17 -10.56
C CYS A 146 17.35 4.44 -10.04
N ILE A 147 16.39 3.60 -10.42
CA ILE A 147 15.07 3.52 -9.77
C ILE A 147 15.16 2.45 -8.69
N LEU A 148 14.88 2.82 -7.45
CA LEU A 148 15.05 1.99 -6.26
C LEU A 148 13.74 1.91 -5.48
N THR A 149 13.64 0.91 -4.60
CA THR A 149 12.53 0.80 -3.65
C THR A 149 13.03 0.65 -2.22
N GLN A 150 12.37 1.32 -1.29
CA GLN A 150 12.55 1.13 0.15
C GLN A 150 11.19 0.99 0.81
N CYS A 151 10.88 -0.20 1.31
CA CYS A 151 9.54 -0.54 1.80
C CYS A 151 9.43 -0.65 3.32
N GLU A 152 10.55 -0.75 4.06
CA GLU A 152 10.50 -0.88 5.52
C GLU A 152 10.48 0.50 6.19
N ALA A 153 9.64 0.77 7.20
CA ALA A 153 8.62 -0.15 7.77
C ALA A 153 7.28 -0.15 7.02
N GLU A 154 6.92 0.98 6.40
CA GLU A 154 5.60 1.25 5.81
C GLU A 154 5.72 1.89 4.41
N GLY A 155 6.84 1.69 3.70
CA GLY A 155 7.08 2.32 2.40
C GLY A 155 6.27 1.70 1.25
N PHE A 156 5.77 0.46 1.41
CA PHE A 156 5.06 -0.22 0.33
C PHE A 156 3.73 0.48 -0.04
N ARG A 157 3.04 1.11 0.92
CA ARG A 157 1.82 1.89 0.68
C ARG A 157 2.04 3.15 -0.19
N ARG A 158 3.29 3.52 -0.48
CA ARG A 158 3.66 4.59 -1.43
C ARG A 158 3.85 4.09 -2.86
N ILE A 159 3.70 2.78 -3.11
CA ILE A 159 3.85 2.14 -4.42
C ILE A 159 2.48 1.75 -4.99
N THR A 160 1.70 1.03 -4.19
CA THR A 160 0.32 0.65 -4.52
C THR A 160 -0.51 0.48 -3.23
N TYR A 161 -1.82 0.37 -3.39
CA TYR A 161 -2.72 0.17 -2.26
C TYR A 161 -2.60 -1.25 -1.70
N PHE A 162 -2.25 -1.38 -0.42
CA PHE A 162 -2.07 -2.67 0.24
C PHE A 162 -2.46 -2.57 1.72
N PRO A 163 -2.92 -3.65 2.38
CA PRO A 163 -3.09 -3.63 3.83
C PRO A 163 -1.72 -3.54 4.48
N ASP A 164 -1.35 -2.37 4.96
CA ASP A 164 -0.01 -2.17 5.48
C ASP A 164 0.07 -2.60 6.95
N ARG A 165 0.03 -3.92 7.11
CA ARG A 165 0.01 -4.62 8.38
C ARG A 165 0.91 -5.85 8.29
N PRO A 166 1.74 -6.12 9.31
CA PRO A 166 2.65 -7.27 9.29
C PRO A 166 1.93 -8.62 9.31
N ASP A 167 0.66 -8.67 9.74
CA ASP A 167 -0.16 -9.88 9.71
C ASP A 167 -0.91 -10.11 8.39
N ALA A 168 -0.87 -9.14 7.47
CA ALA A 168 -1.46 -9.23 6.13
C ALA A 168 -0.39 -9.62 5.08
N MET A 169 0.27 -10.76 5.30
CA MET A 169 1.30 -11.24 4.39
C MET A 169 0.70 -11.97 3.18
N ALA A 170 1.21 -11.67 1.99
CA ALA A 170 0.92 -12.48 0.82
C ALA A 170 1.74 -13.78 0.81
N ARG A 171 1.12 -14.92 0.48
CA ARG A 171 1.82 -16.21 0.41
C ARG A 171 2.80 -16.28 -0.77
N ARG A 172 2.46 -15.62 -1.89
CA ARG A 172 3.26 -15.60 -3.12
C ARG A 172 3.28 -14.21 -3.73
N TRP A 173 4.45 -13.82 -4.21
CA TRP A 173 4.66 -12.60 -4.98
C TRP A 173 5.18 -12.96 -6.37
N THR A 174 4.60 -12.35 -7.40
CA THR A 174 5.09 -12.39 -8.78
C THR A 174 5.32 -10.97 -9.23
N VAL A 175 6.53 -10.65 -9.69
CA VAL A 175 6.88 -9.28 -10.11
C VAL A 175 7.37 -9.29 -11.55
N ARG A 176 6.79 -8.42 -12.36
CA ARG A 176 7.24 -8.09 -13.71
C ARG A 176 7.74 -6.66 -13.74
N LEU A 177 8.94 -6.46 -14.26
CA LEU A 177 9.53 -5.14 -14.48
C LEU A 177 9.64 -4.90 -15.97
N ALA A 178 9.14 -3.76 -16.44
CA ALA A 178 9.27 -3.30 -17.81
C ALA A 178 9.87 -1.89 -17.80
N ALA A 179 10.94 -1.69 -18.57
CA ALA A 179 11.63 -0.42 -18.69
C ALA A 179 12.26 -0.32 -20.09
N GLU A 180 12.69 0.87 -20.49
CA GLU A 180 13.49 1.05 -21.69
C GLU A 180 14.92 0.53 -21.45
N LYS A 181 15.46 -0.20 -22.43
CA LYS A 181 16.66 -1.04 -22.23
C LYS A 181 17.92 -0.20 -22.07
N GLU A 182 17.98 0.92 -22.77
CA GLU A 182 19.12 1.82 -22.81
C GLU A 182 19.27 2.57 -21.47
N SER A 183 18.15 2.99 -20.87
CA SER A 183 18.11 3.67 -19.57
C SER A 183 18.12 2.72 -18.37
N CYS A 184 17.54 1.53 -18.50
CA CYS A 184 17.43 0.53 -17.43
C CYS A 184 17.89 -0.86 -17.92
N PRO A 185 19.19 -1.06 -18.20
CA PRO A 185 19.71 -2.32 -18.74
C PRO A 185 19.64 -3.49 -17.75
N VAL A 186 19.50 -3.19 -16.45
CA VAL A 186 19.46 -4.18 -15.37
C VAL A 186 18.17 -3.99 -14.59
N LEU A 187 17.38 -5.06 -14.51
CA LEU A 187 16.12 -5.11 -13.77
C LEU A 187 16.23 -6.21 -12.71
N LEU A 188 15.99 -5.84 -11.45
CA LEU A 188 16.10 -6.73 -10.30
C LEU A 188 14.87 -6.62 -9.41
N SER A 189 14.42 -7.76 -8.91
CA SER A 189 13.39 -7.87 -7.88
C SER A 189 13.66 -9.11 -7.03
N ASN A 190 12.87 -9.31 -5.98
CA ASN A 190 13.03 -10.43 -5.07
C ASN A 190 12.68 -11.76 -5.76
N GLY A 191 13.36 -12.84 -5.35
CA GLY A 191 13.08 -14.20 -5.82
C GLY A 191 13.87 -14.60 -7.07
N ASN A 192 13.31 -15.52 -7.84
CA ASN A 192 13.97 -16.10 -9.01
C ASN A 192 13.42 -15.48 -10.30
N LYS A 193 14.31 -15.13 -11.24
CA LYS A 193 13.89 -14.73 -12.60
C LYS A 193 13.33 -15.94 -13.34
N VAL A 194 12.07 -15.88 -13.73
CA VAL A 194 11.35 -16.99 -14.40
C VAL A 194 11.03 -16.72 -15.87
N ALA A 195 11.14 -15.47 -16.34
CA ALA A 195 10.88 -15.06 -17.73
C ALA A 195 11.64 -13.77 -18.07
N GLU A 196 11.75 -13.46 -19.37
CA GLU A 196 12.23 -12.20 -19.95
C GLU A 196 11.36 -11.78 -21.13
#